data_AF-A0A959YXA3-F1
#
_entry.id   AF-A0A959YXA3-F1
#
_cell.length_a   1.000
_cell.length_b   1.000
_cell.length_c   1.000
_cell.angle_alpha   90.00
_cell.angle_beta   90.00
_cell.angle_gamma   90.00
#
_symmetry.space_group_name_H-M   'P 1'
#
loop_
_entity.id
_entity.type
_entity.pdbx_description
1 polymer ?
#
loop_
_entity_poly.entity_id
_entity_poly.type
_entity_poly.pdbx_seq_one_letter_code
_entity_poly.pdbx_strand_id
1 'polypeptide(L)'
;MPFHLVSEFTPTGDQPEAIRQLVEGVRAGDRFQTLLGVTGSGKTFTVANMIAQLDRPALILSHNKTLAAQLYGEFKHFFPKDRVEYFVSYYDYYQPEAYLPVTNTYIEKDLSINDEIEKLRLSATSALLSGRRNVIVVASVSCIYGIGNPAEFHKSVVHLSKGLKVSRNKLLLDLVEALYSRKDDAPERGQFRVRGD
;
A
#
# COMPACT_ATOMS: atom_id res chain seq x y z
N MET A 1 14.34 -10.23 -0.81
CA MET A 1 13.56 -11.36 -0.25
C MET A 1 12.54 -11.74 -1.29
N PRO A 2 12.44 -13.04 -1.64
CA PRO A 2 11.46 -13.50 -2.60
C PRO A 2 10.05 -13.53 -1.98
N PHE A 3 9.02 -13.47 -2.82
CA PHE A 3 7.64 -13.74 -2.39
C PHE A 3 7.46 -15.18 -1.90
N HIS A 4 6.66 -15.37 -0.85
CA HIS A 4 6.37 -16.67 -0.24
C HIS A 4 4.87 -16.95 -0.27
N LEU A 5 4.41 -17.56 -1.37
CA LEU A 5 3.03 -18.00 -1.52
C LEU A 5 2.73 -19.16 -0.55
N VAL A 6 1.71 -19.00 0.29
CA VAL A 6 1.15 -20.02 1.17
C VAL A 6 -0.26 -20.36 0.70
N SER A 7 -0.52 -21.64 0.47
CA SER A 7 -1.86 -22.12 0.16
C SER A 7 -1.97 -23.62 0.45
N GLU A 8 -3.15 -24.06 0.86
CA GLU A 8 -3.51 -25.49 0.91
C GLU A 8 -3.91 -26.02 -0.47
N PHE A 9 -4.13 -25.11 -1.43
CA PHE A 9 -4.52 -25.45 -2.80
C PHE A 9 -3.29 -25.53 -3.71
N THR A 10 -3.37 -26.39 -4.71
CA THR A 10 -2.46 -26.40 -5.85
C THR A 10 -3.18 -25.87 -7.09
N PRO A 11 -2.49 -25.23 -8.04
CA PRO A 11 -3.13 -24.83 -9.30
C PRO A 11 -3.75 -26.04 -10.01
N THR A 12 -5.02 -25.93 -10.40
CA THR A 12 -5.79 -27.02 -11.02
C THR A 12 -6.55 -26.54 -12.26
N GLY A 13 -7.07 -27.46 -13.06
CA GLY A 13 -7.77 -27.15 -14.31
C GLY A 13 -6.85 -26.37 -15.27
N ASP A 14 -7.33 -25.25 -15.78
CA ASP A 14 -6.59 -24.39 -16.72
C ASP A 14 -5.58 -23.44 -16.02
N GLN A 15 -5.58 -23.39 -14.68
CA GLN A 15 -4.71 -22.47 -13.95
C GLN A 15 -3.21 -22.69 -14.21
N PRO A 16 -2.66 -23.92 -14.22
CA PRO A 16 -1.23 -24.13 -14.46
C PRO A 16 -0.77 -23.56 -15.79
N GLU A 17 -1.54 -23.77 -16.86
CA GLU A 17 -1.22 -23.28 -18.19
C GLU A 17 -1.37 -21.76 -18.28
N ALA A 18 -2.43 -21.18 -17.69
CA ALA A 18 -2.59 -19.73 -17.63
C ALA A 18 -1.44 -19.04 -16.88
N ILE A 19 -0.99 -19.63 -15.75
CA ILE A 19 0.15 -19.11 -15.00
C ILE A 19 1.42 -19.17 -15.86
N ARG A 20 1.67 -20.32 -16.52
CA ARG A 20 2.84 -20.51 -17.39
C ARG A 20 2.91 -19.45 -18.49
N GLN A 21 1.81 -19.27 -19.23
CA GLN A 21 1.72 -18.29 -20.33
C GLN A 21 1.94 -16.86 -19.83
N LEU A 22 1.31 -16.46 -18.73
CA LEU A 22 1.47 -15.12 -18.15
C LEU A 22 2.92 -14.83 -17.73
N VAL A 23 3.55 -15.81 -17.07
CA VAL A 23 4.94 -15.70 -16.61
C VAL A 23 5.90 -15.63 -17.78
N GLU A 24 5.71 -16.47 -18.80
CA GLU A 24 6.51 -16.46 -20.02
C GLU A 24 6.38 -15.14 -20.78
N GLY A 25 5.17 -14.62 -20.95
CA GLY A 25 4.96 -13.32 -21.61
C GLY A 25 5.69 -12.19 -20.89
N VAL A 26 5.65 -12.14 -19.55
CA VAL A 26 6.39 -11.10 -18.81
C VAL A 26 7.90 -11.26 -18.99
N ARG A 27 8.41 -12.49 -19.00
CA ARG A 27 9.85 -12.78 -19.22
C ARG A 27 10.29 -12.49 -20.64
N ALA A 28 9.41 -12.65 -21.63
CA ALA A 28 9.64 -12.29 -23.02
C ALA A 28 9.61 -10.76 -23.27
N GLY A 29 9.12 -9.98 -22.29
CA GLY A 29 9.04 -8.52 -22.38
C GLY A 29 7.68 -7.99 -22.82
N ASP A 30 6.64 -8.83 -22.86
CA ASP A 30 5.29 -8.41 -23.21
C ASP A 30 4.77 -7.41 -22.18
N ARG A 31 4.48 -6.20 -22.65
CA ARG A 31 4.02 -5.08 -21.81
C ARG A 31 2.55 -5.22 -21.40
N PHE A 32 1.74 -5.88 -22.22
CA PHE A 32 0.30 -5.99 -22.03
C PHE A 32 -0.14 -7.43 -22.25
N GLN A 33 -0.84 -7.99 -21.27
CA GLN A 33 -1.37 -9.34 -21.30
C GLN A 33 -2.76 -9.35 -20.66
N THR A 34 -3.63 -10.25 -21.12
CA THR A 34 -5.02 -10.35 -20.66
C THR A 34 -5.30 -11.77 -20.20
N LEU A 35 -5.64 -11.94 -18.93
CA LEU A 35 -6.16 -13.19 -18.38
C LEU A 35 -7.67 -13.26 -18.60
N LEU A 36 -8.12 -14.00 -19.61
CA LEU A 36 -9.55 -14.24 -19.85
C LEU A 36 -10.07 -15.36 -18.93
N GLY A 37 -10.42 -15.00 -17.69
CA GLY A 37 -10.92 -15.96 -16.70
C GLY A 37 -12.42 -15.80 -16.40
N VAL A 38 -13.17 -16.90 -16.47
CA VAL A 38 -14.58 -16.94 -16.04
C VAL A 38 -14.75 -16.66 -14.54
N THR A 39 -15.95 -16.28 -14.10
CA THR A 39 -16.24 -16.10 -12.68
C THR A 39 -16.07 -17.43 -11.93
N GLY A 40 -15.44 -17.40 -10.75
CA GLY A 40 -15.19 -18.61 -9.95
C GLY A 40 -13.96 -19.41 -10.35
N SER A 41 -13.24 -19.07 -11.43
CA SER A 41 -12.06 -19.83 -11.88
C SER A 41 -10.79 -19.66 -11.01
N GLY A 42 -10.87 -18.92 -9.91
CA GLY A 42 -9.71 -18.67 -9.03
C GLY A 42 -8.70 -17.65 -9.58
N LYS A 43 -9.16 -16.61 -10.29
CA LYS A 43 -8.29 -15.57 -10.89
C LYS A 43 -7.26 -14.98 -9.92
N THR A 44 -7.65 -14.68 -8.67
CA THR A 44 -6.70 -14.15 -7.69
C THR A 44 -5.57 -15.13 -7.40
N PHE A 45 -5.87 -16.43 -7.28
CA PHE A 45 -4.87 -17.46 -7.04
C PHE A 45 -3.92 -17.64 -8.25
N THR A 46 -4.45 -17.57 -9.48
CA THR A 46 -3.63 -17.50 -10.71
C THR A 46 -2.65 -16.32 -10.66
N VAL A 47 -3.14 -15.13 -10.34
CA VAL A 47 -2.30 -13.92 -10.25
C VAL A 47 -1.30 -14.01 -9.09
N ALA A 48 -1.68 -14.60 -7.95
CA ALA A 48 -0.77 -14.82 -6.82
C ALA A 48 0.40 -15.73 -7.20
N ASN A 49 0.12 -16.85 -7.90
CA ASN A 49 1.17 -17.73 -8.42
C ASN A 49 2.09 -17.00 -9.42
N MET A 50 1.53 -16.20 -10.31
CA MET A 50 2.30 -15.37 -11.24
C MET A 50 3.23 -14.39 -10.50
N ILE A 51 2.73 -13.66 -9.49
CA ILE A 51 3.55 -12.75 -8.67
C ILE A 51 4.70 -13.49 -7.98
N ALA A 52 4.40 -14.65 -7.38
CA ALA A 52 5.39 -15.47 -6.70
C ALA A 52 6.51 -15.96 -7.65
N GLN A 53 6.17 -16.33 -8.88
CA GLN A 53 7.15 -16.81 -9.88
C GLN A 53 7.96 -15.70 -10.55
N LEU A 54 7.39 -14.49 -10.66
CA LEU A 54 8.07 -13.34 -11.24
C LEU A 54 8.97 -12.60 -10.25
N ASP A 55 8.66 -12.70 -8.95
CA ASP A 55 9.38 -12.06 -7.85
C ASP A 55 9.58 -10.54 -8.03
N ARG A 56 8.50 -9.85 -8.39
CA ARG A 56 8.48 -8.40 -8.64
C ARG A 56 7.41 -7.72 -7.80
N PRO A 57 7.67 -6.51 -7.27
CA PRO A 57 6.62 -5.70 -6.65
C PRO A 57 5.43 -5.56 -7.59
N ALA A 58 4.23 -5.68 -7.05
CA ALA A 58 2.99 -5.67 -7.84
C ALA A 58 2.02 -4.60 -7.34
N LEU A 59 1.39 -3.90 -8.28
CA LEU A 59 0.27 -2.99 -8.02
C LEU A 59 -0.99 -3.63 -8.58
N ILE A 60 -1.95 -3.92 -7.71
CA ILE A 60 -3.26 -4.47 -8.07
C ILE A 60 -4.28 -3.33 -8.02
N LEU A 61 -4.84 -2.98 -9.18
CA LEU A 61 -5.83 -1.91 -9.29
C LEU A 61 -7.24 -2.48 -9.27
N SER A 62 -8.07 -1.95 -8.36
CA SER A 62 -9.50 -2.23 -8.29
C SER A 62 -10.31 -0.96 -8.53
N HIS A 63 -11.41 -1.10 -9.27
CA HIS A 63 -12.30 0.01 -9.61
C HIS A 63 -13.17 0.47 -8.41
N ASN A 64 -13.29 -0.32 -7.35
CA ASN A 64 -14.05 0.03 -6.16
C ASN A 64 -13.38 -0.43 -4.86
N LYS A 65 -13.75 0.22 -3.73
CA LYS A 65 -13.16 -0.05 -2.39
C LYS A 65 -13.51 -1.45 -1.87
N THR A 66 -14.71 -1.96 -2.14
CA THR A 66 -15.19 -3.27 -1.67
C THR A 66 -14.35 -4.40 -2.24
N LEU A 67 -14.18 -4.46 -3.57
CA LEU A 67 -13.34 -5.43 -4.24
C LEU A 67 -11.87 -5.24 -3.88
N ALA A 68 -11.41 -4.00 -3.69
CA ALA A 68 -10.05 -3.75 -3.21
C ALA A 68 -9.81 -4.38 -1.83
N ALA A 69 -10.77 -4.25 -0.91
CA ALA A 69 -10.67 -4.85 0.43
C ALA A 69 -10.70 -6.38 0.37
N GLN A 70 -11.54 -6.97 -0.49
CA GLN A 70 -11.57 -8.42 -0.73
C GLN A 70 -10.22 -8.93 -1.23
N LEU A 71 -9.69 -8.32 -2.30
CA LEU A 71 -8.39 -8.67 -2.87
C LEU A 71 -7.26 -8.49 -1.84
N TYR A 72 -7.29 -7.41 -1.05
CA TYR A 72 -6.33 -7.21 0.03
C TYR A 72 -6.35 -8.35 1.05
N GLY A 73 -7.54 -8.80 1.46
CA GLY A 73 -7.71 -9.95 2.35
C GLY A 73 -7.19 -11.26 1.73
N GLU A 74 -7.54 -11.54 0.48
CA GLU A 74 -7.08 -12.73 -0.26
C GLU A 74 -5.55 -12.74 -0.41
N PHE A 75 -4.94 -11.62 -0.83
CA PHE A 75 -3.48 -11.52 -0.95
C PHE A 75 -2.79 -11.61 0.41
N LYS A 76 -3.34 -11.03 1.48
CA LYS A 76 -2.81 -11.21 2.84
C LYS A 76 -2.80 -12.67 3.27
N HIS A 77 -3.85 -13.41 2.93
CA HIS A 77 -3.94 -14.85 3.21
C HIS A 77 -2.90 -15.65 2.40
N PHE A 78 -2.74 -15.33 1.11
CA PHE A 78 -1.76 -15.98 0.25
C PHE A 78 -0.31 -15.63 0.59
N PHE A 79 -0.04 -14.43 1.10
CA PHE A 79 1.31 -13.93 1.36
C PHE A 79 1.48 -13.42 2.80
N PRO A 80 1.31 -14.28 3.82
CA PRO A 80 1.29 -13.86 5.23
C PRO A 80 2.66 -13.37 5.73
N LYS A 81 3.74 -13.71 5.01
CA LYS A 81 5.12 -13.32 5.34
C LYS A 81 5.65 -12.14 4.52
N ASP A 82 4.89 -11.67 3.52
CA ASP A 82 5.28 -10.58 2.64
C ASP A 82 4.52 -9.28 2.96
N ARG A 83 4.89 -8.18 2.28
CA ARG A 83 4.25 -6.87 2.47
C ARG A 83 3.07 -6.73 1.52
N VAL A 84 1.92 -7.22 1.95
CA VAL A 84 0.64 -6.88 1.30
C VAL A 84 0.09 -5.62 1.94
N GLU A 85 -0.12 -4.58 1.14
CA GLU A 85 -0.44 -3.22 1.57
C GLU A 85 -1.72 -2.72 0.88
N TYR A 86 -2.39 -1.74 1.48
CA TYR A 86 -3.68 -1.23 1.02
C TYR A 86 -3.63 0.28 0.77
N PHE A 87 -4.02 0.71 -0.42
CA PHE A 87 -3.91 2.11 -0.85
C PHE A 87 -5.16 2.62 -1.56
N VAL A 88 -6.13 3.09 -0.78
CA VAL A 88 -7.37 3.72 -1.29
C VAL A 88 -7.54 5.12 -0.73
N SER A 89 -8.56 5.85 -1.17
CA SER A 89 -8.91 7.13 -0.55
C SER A 89 -9.22 6.93 0.93
N TYR A 90 -8.48 7.66 1.78
CA TYR A 90 -8.70 7.80 3.21
C TYR A 90 -9.87 8.70 3.60
N TYR A 91 -10.63 9.22 2.63
CA TYR A 91 -11.84 9.95 2.95
C TYR A 91 -13.00 8.97 3.11
N ASP A 92 -13.67 9.04 4.25
CA ASP A 92 -14.98 8.39 4.46
C ASP A 92 -16.08 9.22 3.78
N TYR A 93 -15.94 10.53 3.82
CA TYR A 93 -16.78 11.49 3.10
C TYR A 93 -15.89 12.55 2.44
N TYR A 94 -16.24 12.96 1.22
CA TYR A 94 -15.52 14.00 0.49
C TYR A 94 -16.47 14.77 -0.44
N GLN A 95 -16.58 16.06 -0.19
CA GLN A 95 -17.20 17.04 -1.06
C GLN A 95 -16.11 17.95 -1.64
N PRO A 96 -15.90 17.94 -2.97
CA PRO A 96 -14.97 18.88 -3.58
C PRO A 96 -15.52 20.31 -3.48
N GLU A 97 -14.60 21.26 -3.40
CA GLU A 97 -14.92 22.67 -3.64
C GLU A 97 -15.43 22.84 -5.07
N ALA A 98 -16.55 23.55 -5.24
CA ALA A 98 -17.12 23.79 -6.55
C ALA A 98 -17.87 25.12 -6.59
N TYR A 99 -17.90 25.75 -7.75
CA TYR A 99 -18.75 26.89 -8.02
C TYR A 99 -19.74 26.52 -9.14
N LEU A 100 -21.03 26.72 -8.89
CA LEU A 100 -22.13 26.46 -9.81
C LEU A 100 -22.62 27.78 -10.42
N PRO A 101 -22.23 28.13 -11.66
CA PRO A 101 -22.55 29.43 -12.24
C PRO A 101 -24.05 29.63 -12.46
N VAL A 102 -24.78 28.56 -12.80
CA VAL A 102 -26.22 28.62 -13.11
C VAL A 102 -27.04 29.12 -11.92
N THR A 103 -26.65 28.72 -10.71
CA THR A 103 -27.34 29.08 -9.47
C THR A 103 -26.57 30.11 -8.65
N ASN A 104 -25.45 30.62 -9.17
CA ASN A 104 -24.51 31.49 -8.45
C ASN A 104 -24.19 30.95 -7.05
N THR A 105 -23.91 29.64 -6.95
CA THR A 105 -23.70 28.95 -5.68
C THR A 105 -22.26 28.50 -5.55
N TYR A 106 -21.62 28.87 -4.45
CA TYR A 106 -20.34 28.32 -4.04
C TYR A 106 -20.57 27.18 -3.05
N ILE A 107 -19.92 26.04 -3.31
CA ILE A 107 -19.94 24.83 -2.49
C ILE A 107 -18.56 24.72 -1.85
N GLU A 108 -18.53 24.88 -0.53
CA GLU A 108 -17.32 24.72 0.26
C GLU A 108 -16.84 23.26 0.27
N LYS A 109 -15.53 23.12 0.36
CA LYS A 109 -14.88 21.83 0.58
C LYS A 109 -15.25 21.30 1.96
N ASP A 110 -15.74 20.07 2.02
CA ASP A 110 -16.01 19.36 3.27
C ASP A 110 -15.52 17.92 3.16
N LEU A 111 -14.96 17.37 4.24
CA LEU A 111 -14.38 16.03 4.25
C LEU A 111 -14.31 15.43 5.64
N SER A 112 -14.30 14.10 5.67
CA SER A 112 -14.01 13.31 6.86
C SER A 112 -12.93 12.28 6.54
N ILE A 113 -11.91 12.20 7.39
CA ILE A 113 -10.75 11.31 7.22
C ILE A 113 -10.93 10.06 8.08
N ASN A 114 -10.55 8.93 7.51
CA ASN A 114 -10.43 7.64 8.18
C ASN A 114 -8.97 7.37 8.56
N ASP A 115 -8.67 7.44 9.85
CA ASP A 115 -7.32 7.30 10.38
C ASP A 115 -6.69 5.91 10.12
N GLU A 116 -7.51 4.85 10.07
CA GLU A 116 -7.01 3.51 9.77
C GLU A 116 -6.64 3.37 8.29
N ILE A 117 -7.40 3.96 7.37
CA ILE A 117 -7.02 3.97 5.95
C ILE A 117 -5.79 4.85 5.73
N GLU A 118 -5.68 6.00 6.40
CA GLU A 118 -4.48 6.83 6.32
C GLU A 118 -3.23 6.06 6.79
N LYS A 119 -3.35 5.33 7.91
CA LYS A 119 -2.29 4.45 8.42
C LYS A 119 -1.89 3.40 7.41
N LEU A 120 -2.84 2.77 6.73
CA LEU A 120 -2.55 1.79 5.68
C LEU A 120 -1.84 2.42 4.47
N ARG A 121 -2.21 3.65 4.08
CA ARG A 121 -1.50 4.39 3.02
C ARG A 121 -0.06 4.71 3.40
N LEU A 122 0.17 5.10 4.65
CA LEU A 122 1.52 5.35 5.17
C LEU A 122 2.34 4.04 5.24
N SER A 123 1.70 2.93 5.63
CA SER A 123 2.32 1.60 5.59
C SER A 123 2.75 1.22 4.17
N ALA A 124 1.89 1.42 3.17
CA ALA A 124 2.17 1.11 1.77
C ALA A 124 3.37 1.89 1.23
N THR A 125 3.39 3.20 1.44
CA THR A 125 4.48 4.08 0.99
C THR A 125 5.79 3.76 1.70
N SER A 126 5.75 3.54 3.01
CA SER A 126 6.92 3.12 3.80
C SER A 126 7.46 1.76 3.36
N ALA A 127 6.58 0.81 3.03
CA ALA A 127 6.98 -0.52 2.55
C ALA A 127 7.73 -0.44 1.22
N LEU A 128 7.26 0.39 0.28
CA LEU A 128 7.92 0.61 -1.01
C LEU A 128 9.29 1.31 -0.84
N LEU A 129 9.40 2.26 0.09
CA LEU A 129 10.65 2.99 0.35
C LEU A 129 11.65 2.22 1.22
N SER A 130 11.23 1.14 1.87
CA SER A 130 12.10 0.30 2.70
C SER A 130 13.17 -0.49 1.94
N GLY A 131 13.15 -0.46 0.59
CA GLY A 131 14.03 -1.28 -0.26
C GLY A 131 13.59 -2.74 -0.40
N ARG A 132 12.48 -3.15 0.25
CA ARG A 132 11.89 -4.49 0.07
C ARG A 132 11.29 -4.62 -1.32
N ARG A 133 11.43 -5.80 -1.92
CA ARG A 133 10.86 -6.14 -3.24
C ARG A 133 9.60 -6.99 -3.17
N ASN A 134 9.40 -7.71 -2.07
CA ASN A 134 8.23 -8.54 -1.82
C ASN A 134 7.05 -7.68 -1.31
N VAL A 135 6.62 -6.72 -2.13
CA VAL A 135 5.55 -5.76 -1.83
C VAL A 135 4.43 -5.88 -2.86
N ILE A 136 3.21 -6.13 -2.40
CA ILE A 136 1.97 -6.07 -3.19
C ILE A 136 1.14 -4.91 -2.65
N VAL A 137 0.78 -3.97 -3.50
CA VAL A 137 -0.13 -2.87 -3.13
C VAL A 137 -1.46 -3.10 -3.82
N VAL A 138 -2.53 -3.28 -3.04
CA VAL A 138 -3.90 -3.29 -3.55
C VAL A 138 -4.46 -1.88 -3.45
N ALA A 139 -4.78 -1.27 -4.59
CA ALA A 139 -5.12 0.14 -4.67
C ALA A 139 -6.40 0.40 -5.46
N SER A 140 -7.02 1.54 -5.16
CA SER A 140 -8.00 2.17 -6.06
C SER A 140 -7.30 3.16 -6.98
N VAL A 141 -8.08 3.90 -7.79
CA VAL A 141 -7.58 5.05 -8.56
C VAL A 141 -6.90 6.13 -7.69
N SER A 142 -6.95 6.04 -6.35
CA SER A 142 -6.15 6.90 -5.51
C SER A 142 -4.64 6.84 -5.80
N CYS A 143 -4.13 5.76 -6.38
CA CYS A 143 -2.71 5.63 -6.75
C CYS A 143 -2.25 6.52 -7.91
N ILE A 144 -3.17 7.14 -8.66
CA ILE A 144 -2.85 8.11 -9.72
C ILE A 144 -3.01 9.56 -9.28
N TYR A 145 -3.44 9.79 -8.02
CA TYR A 145 -3.51 11.13 -7.44
C TYR A 145 -2.15 11.54 -6.84
N GLY A 146 -1.95 12.85 -6.74
CA GLY A 146 -0.71 13.43 -6.22
C GLY A 146 -0.39 12.95 -4.80
N ILE A 147 0.89 12.65 -4.59
CA ILE A 147 1.50 12.39 -3.29
C ILE A 147 2.85 13.12 -3.24
N GLY A 148 3.39 13.33 -2.04
CA GLY A 148 4.70 13.98 -1.86
C GLY A 148 5.82 13.28 -2.63
N ASN A 149 6.88 14.05 -2.94
CA ASN A 149 8.04 13.52 -3.66
C ASN A 149 8.69 12.37 -2.86
N PRO A 150 8.90 11.18 -3.46
CA PRO A 150 9.54 10.04 -2.78
C PRO A 150 10.91 10.36 -2.19
N ALA A 151 11.70 11.22 -2.84
CA ALA A 151 13.02 11.63 -2.35
C ALA A 151 12.91 12.49 -1.08
N GLU A 152 11.91 13.37 -0.99
CA GLU A 152 11.67 14.17 0.21
C GLU A 152 11.13 13.29 1.34
N PHE A 153 10.24 12.35 1.03
CA PHE A 153 9.78 11.38 2.03
C PHE A 153 10.96 10.57 2.59
N HIS A 154 11.88 10.11 1.74
CA HIS A 154 13.07 9.38 2.18
C HIS A 154 13.96 10.21 3.12
N LYS A 155 14.04 11.54 2.96
CA LYS A 155 14.80 12.41 3.88
C LYS A 155 14.17 12.51 5.26
N SER A 156 12.86 12.35 5.37
CA SER A 156 12.14 12.35 6.65
C SER A 156 12.27 11.05 7.45
N VAL A 157 12.95 10.02 6.92
CA VAL A 157 13.12 8.74 7.61
C VAL A 157 14.16 8.86 8.71
N VAL A 158 13.72 8.68 9.96
CA VAL A 158 14.59 8.60 11.13
C VAL A 158 15.14 7.18 11.27
N HIS A 159 16.44 7.01 11.01
CA HIS A 159 17.12 5.70 11.12
C HIS A 159 17.64 5.46 12.53
N LEU A 160 17.21 4.35 13.15
CA LEU A 160 17.65 3.91 14.46
C LEU A 160 18.19 2.47 14.41
N SER A 161 19.33 2.25 15.06
CA SER A 161 19.94 0.92 15.19
C SER A 161 20.59 0.76 16.57
N LYS A 162 20.67 -0.49 17.06
CA LYS A 162 21.35 -0.78 18.33
C LYS A 162 22.83 -0.38 18.24
N GLY A 163 23.30 0.39 19.22
CA GLY A 163 24.68 0.90 19.26
C GLY A 163 24.90 2.23 18.55
N LEU A 164 23.86 2.81 17.91
CA LEU A 164 23.93 4.14 17.34
C LEU A 164 24.22 5.19 18.44
N LYS A 165 25.29 5.96 18.28
CA LYS A 165 25.59 7.10 19.14
C LYS A 165 24.85 8.33 18.64
N VAL A 166 23.72 8.64 19.27
CA VAL A 166 22.91 9.83 19.00
C VAL A 166 22.53 10.50 20.30
N SER A 167 22.57 11.84 20.36
CA SER A 167 22.07 12.54 21.54
C SER A 167 20.53 12.47 21.56
N ARG A 168 19.95 12.32 22.75
CA ARG A 168 18.50 12.25 22.90
C ARG A 168 17.81 13.45 22.25
N ASN A 169 18.27 14.67 22.55
CA ASN A 169 17.67 15.88 22.00
C ASN A 169 17.74 15.95 20.47
N LYS A 170 18.82 15.43 19.86
CA LYS A 170 18.90 15.32 18.41
C LYS A 170 17.82 14.39 17.86
N LEU A 171 17.65 13.21 18.47
CA LEU A 171 16.60 12.27 18.06
C LEU A 171 15.20 12.89 18.18
N LEU A 172 14.92 13.62 19.27
CA LEU A 172 13.63 14.29 19.43
C LEU A 172 13.40 15.37 18.36
N LEU A 173 14.44 16.12 17.98
CA LEU A 173 14.36 17.09 16.89
C LEU A 173 14.12 16.39 15.55
N ASP A 174 14.88 15.33 15.26
CA ASP A 174 14.74 14.55 14.02
C ASP A 174 13.29 13.98 13.90
N LEU A 175 12.66 13.56 15.01
CA LEU A 175 11.24 13.12 15.03
C LEU A 175 10.26 14.27 14.74
N VAL A 176 10.50 15.47 15.29
CA VAL A 176 9.65 16.65 15.02
C VAL A 176 9.79 17.10 13.57
N GLU A 177 10.99 17.08 13.01
CA GLU A 177 11.24 17.34 11.58
C GLU A 177 10.54 16.31 10.68
N ALA A 178 10.41 15.07 11.14
CA ALA A 178 9.62 14.01 10.51
C ALA A 178 8.11 14.11 10.77
N LEU A 179 7.62 15.25 11.27
CA LEU A 179 6.21 15.56 11.54
C LEU A 179 5.57 14.76 12.68
N TYR A 180 6.36 14.16 13.58
CA TYR A 180 5.83 13.61 14.82
C TYR A 180 5.64 14.72 15.85
N SER A 181 4.60 14.60 16.69
CA SER A 181 4.35 15.54 17.79
C SER A 181 4.62 14.93 19.16
N ARG A 182 5.05 15.76 20.12
CA ARG A 182 5.29 15.32 21.49
C ARG A 182 3.97 15.32 22.27
N LYS A 183 3.68 14.22 22.98
CA LYS A 183 2.58 14.11 23.96
C LYS A 183 3.10 13.38 25.19
N ASP A 184 3.18 14.08 26.33
CA ASP A 184 3.79 13.52 27.55
C ASP A 184 2.94 12.43 28.22
N ASP A 185 1.64 12.40 27.93
CA ASP A 185 0.67 11.43 28.44
C ASP A 185 0.71 10.08 27.65
N ALA A 186 -0.44 9.58 27.21
CA ALA A 186 -0.55 8.40 26.36
C ALA A 186 -0.44 8.83 24.87
N PRO A 187 0.71 8.62 24.22
CA PRO A 187 0.89 9.00 22.82
C PRO A 187 0.07 8.10 21.91
N GLU A 188 -0.54 8.72 20.90
CA GLU A 188 -1.23 8.06 19.80
C GLU A 188 -0.30 7.93 18.58
N ARG A 189 -0.83 7.44 17.46
CA ARG A 189 -0.09 7.37 16.20
C ARG A 189 0.41 8.77 15.80
N GLY A 190 1.65 8.85 15.33
CA GLY A 190 2.28 10.12 14.96
C GLY A 190 2.77 10.93 16.17
N GLN A 191 2.74 10.35 17.38
CA GLN A 191 3.20 11.02 18.59
C GLN A 191 4.32 10.25 19.29
N PHE A 192 5.15 10.97 20.05
CA PHE A 192 6.18 10.39 20.92
C PHE A 192 6.15 11.02 22.31
N ARG A 193 6.76 10.32 23.28
CA ARG A 193 6.95 10.79 24.65
C ARG A 193 8.35 10.47 25.15
N VAL A 194 8.77 11.16 26.20
CA VAL A 194 10.04 10.89 26.90
C VAL A 194 9.75 10.60 28.36
N ARG A 195 10.29 9.51 28.89
CA ARG A 195 10.21 9.16 30.31
C ARG A 195 11.56 8.62 30.77
N GLY A 196 12.29 9.42 31.55
CA GLY A 196 13.66 9.08 31.95
C GLY A 196 14.66 9.28 30.82
N ASP A 197 15.67 8.41 30.75
CA ASP A 197 16.75 8.45 29.77
C ASP A 197 16.34 7.92 28.40
#